data_AF-A0A1E7ES97-F1
#
_entry.id   AF-A0A1E7ES97-F1
#
_cell.length_a   1.000
_cell.length_b   1.000
_cell.length_c   1.000
_cell.angle_alpha   90.00
_cell.angle_beta   90.00
_cell.angle_gamma   90.00
#
_symmetry.space_group_name_H-M   'P 1'
#
loop_
_entity.id
_entity.type
_entity.pdbx_description
1 polymer ?
#
loop_
_entity_poly.entity_id
_entity_poly.type
_entity_poly.pdbx_seq_one_letter_code
_entity_poly.pdbx_strand_id
1 'polypeptide(L)'
;SLVGQWIEEAKSKLKNPGLIYPYHGGNRKRDPQLLSGNSIVVTTYDVIASDAFHHSKKGGKYYCPPLEQIRWWRIICDEGHSLRESNTKRSKAVLSLVADHKWIVSG
;
A
#
# COMPACT_ATOMS: atom_id res chain seq x y z
N SER A 1 4.69 14.35 5.63
CA SER A 1 5.15 13.01 5.19
C SER A 1 4.77 12.84 3.73
N LEU A 2 5.46 11.98 2.96
CA LEU A 2 5.15 11.74 1.54
C LEU A 2 3.69 11.31 1.32
N VAL A 3 3.12 10.54 2.26
CA VAL A 3 1.70 10.16 2.26
C VAL A 3 0.77 11.38 2.31
N GLY A 4 1.06 12.36 3.17
CA GLY A 4 0.26 13.59 3.27
C GLY A 4 0.28 14.40 1.98
N GLN A 5 1.47 14.56 1.39
CA GLN A 5 1.63 15.25 0.10
C GLN A 5 0.82 14.58 -1.01
N TRP A 6 0.91 13.25 -1.17
CA TRP A 6 0.12 12.52 -2.17
C TRP A 6 -1.39 12.69 -1.98
N ILE A 7 -1.85 12.75 -0.73
CA ILE A 7 -3.28 12.98 -0.43
C ILE A 7 -3.69 14.41 -0.83
N GLU A 8 -2.87 15.41 -0.53
CA GLU A 8 -3.12 16.80 -0.89
C GLU A 8 -3.10 17.01 -2.42
N GLU A 9 -2.15 16.39 -3.12
CA GLU A 9 -2.08 16.42 -4.57
C GLU A 9 -3.28 15.72 -5.22
N ALA A 10 -3.65 14.52 -4.75
CA ALA A 10 -4.84 13.82 -5.23
C ALA A 10 -6.11 14.67 -5.03
N LYS A 11 -6.26 15.33 -3.87
CA LYS A 11 -7.38 16.23 -3.59
C LYS A 11 -7.39 17.48 -4.47
N SER A 12 -6.23 18.05 -4.77
CA SER A 12 -6.13 19.31 -5.53
C SER A 12 -6.20 19.12 -7.05
N LYS A 13 -5.76 17.96 -7.57
CA LYS A 13 -5.66 17.71 -9.01
C LYS A 13 -6.81 16.91 -9.59
N LEU A 14 -7.45 16.04 -8.80
CA LEU A 14 -8.57 15.23 -9.27
C LEU A 14 -9.87 16.03 -9.14
N LYS A 15 -10.64 16.10 -10.24
CA LYS A 15 -11.97 16.75 -10.22
C LYS A 15 -12.95 16.03 -9.28
N ASN A 16 -12.86 14.70 -9.24
CA ASN A 16 -13.65 13.82 -8.38
C ASN A 16 -12.73 12.72 -7.83
N PRO A 17 -11.93 12.99 -6.78
CA PRO A 17 -10.96 12.03 -6.24
C PRO A 17 -11.58 10.77 -5.64
N GLY A 18 -12.90 10.80 -5.38
CA GLY A 18 -13.57 9.76 -4.61
C GLY A 18 -13.10 9.75 -3.15
N LEU A 19 -13.16 8.59 -2.51
CA LEU A 19 -12.70 8.42 -1.13
C LEU A 19 -11.19 8.13 -1.12
N ILE A 20 -10.42 9.02 -0.49
CA ILE A 20 -8.98 8.87 -0.30
C ILE A 20 -8.70 8.47 1.14
N TYR A 21 -8.02 7.34 1.35
CA TYR A 21 -7.71 6.81 2.66
C TYR A 21 -6.20 6.80 2.97
N PRO A 22 -5.75 7.52 4.02
CA PRO A 22 -4.40 7.40 4.54
C PRO A 22 -4.23 6.07 5.27
N TYR A 23 -3.44 5.15 4.70
CA TYR A 23 -3.07 3.90 5.35
C TYR A 23 -1.63 3.97 5.86
N HIS A 24 -1.41 4.63 7.00
CA HIS A 24 -0.11 4.74 7.64
C HIS A 24 -0.20 4.88 9.17
N GLY A 25 0.94 4.85 9.86
CA GLY A 25 1.02 5.00 11.31
C GLY A 25 0.76 3.71 12.10
N GLY A 26 1.03 3.75 13.42
CA GLY A 26 0.94 2.57 14.30
C GLY A 26 -0.48 2.06 14.55
N ASN A 27 -1.45 2.98 14.63
CA ASN A 27 -2.86 2.69 14.93
C ASN A 27 -3.73 2.51 13.67
N ARG A 28 -3.12 2.23 12.52
CA ARG A 28 -3.83 1.99 11.25
C ARG A 28 -4.81 0.82 11.38
N LYS A 29 -6.01 0.99 10.80
CA LYS A 29 -7.04 -0.05 10.77
C LYS A 29 -6.70 -1.10 9.71
N ARG A 30 -6.37 -2.32 10.13
CA ARG A 30 -6.01 -3.45 9.25
C ARG A 30 -7.24 -4.21 8.79
N ASP A 31 -8.16 -3.50 8.17
CA ASP A 31 -9.47 -3.99 7.74
C ASP A 31 -9.53 -3.96 6.20
N PRO A 32 -9.50 -5.12 5.52
CA PRO A 32 -9.57 -5.19 4.06
C PRO A 32 -10.83 -4.57 3.48
N GLN A 33 -11.98 -4.74 4.14
CA GLN A 33 -13.26 -4.21 3.67
C GLN A 33 -13.22 -2.69 3.66
N LEU A 34 -12.71 -2.07 4.74
CA LEU A 34 -12.49 -0.63 4.79
C LEU A 34 -11.57 -0.16 3.67
N LEU A 35 -10.43 -0.83 3.47
CA LEU A 35 -9.43 -0.43 2.47
C LEU A 35 -9.99 -0.54 1.04
N SER A 36 -10.72 -1.62 0.73
CA SER A 36 -11.35 -1.83 -0.58
C SER A 36 -12.51 -0.87 -0.87
N GLY A 37 -13.14 -0.30 0.17
CA GLY A 37 -14.22 0.67 0.03
C GLY A 37 -13.76 2.07 -0.39
N ASN A 38 -12.44 2.31 -0.48
CA ASN A 38 -11.88 3.59 -0.87
C ASN A 38 -11.39 3.59 -2.32
N SER A 39 -11.55 4.73 -3.00
CA SER A 39 -11.10 4.91 -4.38
C SER A 39 -9.58 4.96 -4.49
N ILE A 40 -8.91 5.55 -3.48
CA ILE A 40 -7.45 5.66 -3.40
C ILE A 40 -7.01 5.32 -1.98
N VAL A 41 -6.05 4.42 -1.84
CA VAL A 41 -5.36 4.13 -0.58
C VAL A 41 -3.91 4.56 -0.71
N VAL A 42 -3.44 5.44 0.17
CA VAL A 42 -2.07 5.96 0.17
C VAL A 42 -1.32 5.40 1.37
N THR A 43 -0.19 4.74 1.11
CA THR A 43 0.63 4.07 2.13
C THR A 43 2.13 4.22 1.86
N THR A 44 2.97 3.60 2.69
CA THR A 44 4.43 3.57 2.51
C THR A 44 4.94 2.14 2.35
N TYR A 45 6.10 1.97 1.71
CA TYR A 45 6.75 0.66 1.60
C TYR A 45 7.02 -0.01 2.95
N ASP A 46 7.35 0.78 3.97
CA ASP A 46 7.56 0.25 5.33
C ASP A 46 6.27 -0.23 5.99
N VAL A 47 5.12 0.38 5.68
CA VAL A 47 3.81 -0.11 6.15
C VAL A 47 3.47 -1.44 5.49
N ILE A 48 3.63 -1.54 4.17
CA ILE A 48 3.39 -2.77 3.41
C ILE A 48 4.28 -3.90 3.95
N ALA A 49 5.58 -3.64 4.11
CA ALA A 49 6.50 -4.60 4.73
C ALA A 49 6.07 -4.92 6.16
N SER A 50 5.79 -3.92 7.00
CA SER A 50 5.39 -4.13 8.39
C SER A 50 4.15 -5.02 8.53
N ASP A 51 3.20 -4.93 7.61
CA ASP A 51 2.00 -5.79 7.62
C ASP A 51 2.32 -7.20 7.12
N ALA A 52 3.12 -7.33 6.05
CA ALA A 52 3.62 -8.62 5.56
C ALA A 52 4.52 -9.37 6.54
N PHE A 53 5.14 -8.69 7.52
CA PHE A 53 5.90 -9.34 8.60
C PHE A 53 5.13 -9.41 9.93
N HIS A 54 3.93 -8.81 10.01
CA HIS A 54 3.05 -8.91 11.18
C HIS A 54 2.63 -10.37 11.48
N HIS A 55 2.70 -11.24 10.46
CA HIS A 55 2.53 -12.70 10.54
C HIS A 55 3.29 -13.33 11.72
N SER A 56 4.51 -12.86 11.96
CA SER A 56 5.41 -13.43 12.97
C SER A 56 4.94 -13.24 14.41
N LYS A 57 4.00 -12.31 14.67
CA LYS A 57 3.60 -11.94 16.05
C LYS A 57 2.15 -12.25 16.42
N LYS A 58 1.21 -12.40 15.48
CA LYS A 58 -0.23 -12.49 15.82
C LYS A 58 -1.09 -13.51 15.07
N GLY A 59 -0.64 -14.13 13.97
CA GLY A 59 -1.58 -14.84 13.08
C GLY A 59 -1.15 -16.19 12.53
N GLY A 60 -0.02 -16.73 12.99
CA GLY A 60 0.44 -18.07 12.60
C GLY A 60 0.52 -18.27 11.08
N LYS A 61 0.44 -19.53 10.63
CA LYS A 61 0.57 -19.93 9.23
C LYS A 61 -0.51 -19.36 8.29
N TYR A 62 -1.61 -18.82 8.83
CA TYR A 62 -2.82 -18.48 8.06
C TYR A 62 -3.13 -16.98 7.96
N TYR A 63 -2.29 -16.12 8.54
CA TYR A 63 -2.48 -14.68 8.35
C TYR A 63 -2.21 -14.30 6.90
N CYS A 64 -2.97 -13.34 6.38
CA CYS A 64 -2.77 -12.69 5.10
C CYS A 64 -2.84 -11.17 5.34
N PRO A 65 -1.87 -10.36 4.90
CA PRO A 65 -1.88 -8.92 5.13
C PRO A 65 -3.11 -8.27 4.50
N PRO A 66 -3.66 -7.20 5.09
CA PRO A 66 -4.91 -6.62 4.63
C PRO A 66 -4.84 -6.11 3.18
N LEU A 67 -3.67 -5.61 2.75
CA LEU A 67 -3.45 -5.15 1.38
C LEU A 67 -3.31 -6.30 0.37
N GLU A 68 -2.90 -7.50 0.80
CA GLU A 68 -2.78 -8.70 -0.05
C GLU A 68 -4.12 -9.42 -0.24
N GLN A 69 -5.09 -9.18 0.65
CA GLN A 69 -6.45 -9.72 0.55
C GLN A 69 -7.31 -9.03 -0.53
N ILE A 70 -6.79 -7.95 -1.14
CA ILE A 70 -7.52 -7.12 -2.09
C ILE A 70 -6.86 -7.25 -3.47
N ARG A 71 -7.68 -7.49 -4.49
CA ARG A 71 -7.24 -7.36 -5.89
C ARG A 71 -7.33 -5.89 -6.31
N TRP A 72 -6.20 -5.22 -6.37
CA TRP A 72 -6.16 -3.81 -6.74
C TRP A 72 -6.32 -3.62 -8.24
N TRP A 73 -7.09 -2.61 -8.64
CA TRP A 73 -7.14 -2.25 -10.06
C TRP A 73 -5.79 -1.72 -10.55
N ARG A 74 -5.12 -0.90 -9.73
CA ARG A 74 -3.80 -0.35 -10.01
C ARG A 74 -2.99 -0.17 -8.73
N ILE A 75 -1.70 -0.51 -8.80
CA ILE A 75 -0.68 -0.15 -7.80
C ILE A 75 0.33 0.78 -8.47
N ILE A 76 0.64 1.89 -7.80
CA ILE A 76 1.64 2.87 -8.26
C ILE A 76 2.75 2.94 -7.20
N CYS A 77 3.96 2.61 -7.61
CA CYS A 77 5.16 2.66 -6.77
C CYS A 77 5.95 3.93 -7.12
N ASP A 78 5.84 4.93 -6.26
CA ASP A 78 6.62 6.17 -6.35
C ASP A 78 8.05 5.98 -5.81
N GLU A 79 9.03 6.69 -6.38
CA GLU A 79 10.45 6.50 -6.07
C GLU A 79 10.93 5.05 -6.20
N GLY A 80 10.58 4.43 -7.33
CA GLY A 80 10.79 3.01 -7.63
C GLY A 80 12.22 2.51 -7.51
N HIS A 81 13.22 3.40 -7.58
CA HIS A 81 14.61 3.06 -7.30
C HIS A 81 14.80 2.40 -5.92
N SER A 82 13.92 2.69 -4.96
CA SER A 82 13.87 2.07 -3.63
C SER A 82 13.54 0.57 -3.64
N LEU A 83 12.97 0.04 -4.74
CA LEU A 83 12.56 -1.36 -4.88
C LEU A 83 13.54 -2.21 -5.72
N ARG A 84 14.67 -1.63 -6.17
CA ARG A 84 15.64 -2.30 -7.06
C ARG A 84 16.14 -3.65 -6.51
N GLU A 85 16.39 -3.72 -5.21
CA GLU A 85 16.85 -4.97 -4.57
C GLU A 85 15.67 -5.87 -4.25
N SER A 86 15.46 -6.89 -5.07
CA SER A 86 14.35 -7.85 -4.96
C SER A 86 14.36 -8.64 -3.64
N ASN A 87 15.53 -8.82 -3.01
CA ASN A 87 15.64 -9.61 -1.79
C ASN A 87 15.20 -8.86 -0.53
N THR A 88 14.91 -7.55 -0.62
CA THR A 88 14.47 -6.77 0.54
C THR A 88 13.05 -7.13 1.00
N LYS A 89 12.80 -6.90 2.29
CA LYS A 89 11.47 -7.01 2.90
C LYS A 89 10.42 -6.14 2.20
N ARG A 90 10.81 -4.92 1.80
CA ARG A 90 9.94 -3.98 1.08
C ARG A 90 9.58 -4.50 -0.30
N SER A 91 10.57 -4.89 -1.11
CA SER A 91 10.34 -5.40 -2.46
C SER A 91 9.49 -6.66 -2.47
N LYS A 92 9.78 -7.62 -1.58
CA LYS A 92 8.96 -8.85 -1.46
C LYS A 92 7.51 -8.55 -1.11
N ALA A 93 7.28 -7.64 -0.15
CA ALA A 93 5.94 -7.29 0.29
C ALA A 93 5.14 -6.48 -0.75
N VAL A 94 5.81 -5.70 -1.61
CA VAL A 94 5.15 -5.02 -2.74
C VAL A 94 4.85 -6.01 -3.86
N LEU A 95 5.74 -6.97 -4.12
CA LEU A 95 5.58 -7.99 -5.15
C LEU A 95 4.42 -8.96 -4.84
N SER A 96 4.16 -9.26 -3.57
CA SER A 96 3.05 -10.13 -3.14
C SER A 96 1.66 -9.51 -3.37
N LEU A 97 1.57 -8.18 -3.51
CA LEU A 97 0.29 -7.51 -3.78
C LEU A 97 -0.27 -7.92 -5.14
N VAL A 98 -1.56 -8.25 -5.18
CA VAL A 98 -2.27 -8.61 -6.41
C VAL A 98 -2.86 -7.35 -7.04
N ALA A 99 -2.53 -7.10 -8.31
CA ALA A 99 -3.13 -6.01 -9.06
C ALA A 99 -3.19 -6.31 -10.56
N ASP A 100 -4.18 -5.71 -11.23
CA ASP A 100 -4.31 -5.82 -12.69
C ASP A 100 -3.30 -4.91 -13.42
N HIS A 101 -2.92 -3.78 -12.80
CA HIS A 101 -1.92 -2.85 -13.33
C HIS A 101 -0.89 -2.49 -12.25
N LYS A 102 0.40 -2.52 -12.59
CA LYS A 102 1.49 -2.11 -11.70
C LYS A 102 2.37 -1.09 -12.42
N TRP A 103 2.46 0.12 -11.89
CA TRP A 103 3.31 1.19 -12.41
C TRP A 103 4.43 1.49 -11.42
N ILE A 104 5.64 1.67 -11.95
CA ILE A 104 6.79 2.13 -11.18
C ILE A 104 7.19 3.48 -11.75
N VAL A 105 7.22 4.50 -10.89
CA VAL A 105 7.65 5.85 -11.23
C VAL A 105 8.99 6.08 -10.55
N SER A 106 10.01 6.41 -11.32
CA SER A 106 11.35 6.75 -10.84
C SER A 106 11.91 7.84 -11.74
N GLY A 107 12.67 8.78 -11.15
CA GLY A 107 13.59 9.63 -11.90
C GLY A 107 14.82 8.87 -12.37
#